data_AF-A0A970X233-F1
#
_entry.id   AF-A0A970X233-F1
#
_cell.length_a   1.000
_cell.length_b   1.000
_cell.length_c   1.000
_cell.angle_alpha   90.00
_cell.angle_beta   90.00
_cell.angle_gamma   90.00
#
_symmetry.space_group_name_H-M   'P 1'
#
loop_
_entity.id
_entity.type
_entity.pdbx_description
1 polymer ?
#
loop_
_entity_poly.entity_id
_entity_poly.type
_entity_poly.pdbx_seq_one_letter_code
_entity_poly.pdbx_strand_id
1 'polypeptide(L)'
;MKSSATLTKCWLGQCPLCLGFIKKDVVDMVIALLLLFIPFTITAQDNVTKLPVALSIPAKANISLAGSDLKLTLVAKDNEQKQVLTPNSSGTLWINYSSVVETNSTNSIFVSLFSNSLPAEISIKLTIGEDAGLGTGQTGLPTNPITLTTFPQPIITNIGSCYTGKGEGKGHKLTYSWVLAPNYDPDLLQLEALQIEADVIYTIVKN
;
A
#
# COMPACT_ATOMS: atom_id res chain seq x y z
N MET A 1 47.29 -75.27 55.51
CA MET A 1 45.89 -75.15 55.99
C MET A 1 45.06 -74.52 54.87
N LYS A 2 43.76 -74.87 54.72
CA LYS A 2 42.61 -74.13 54.08
C LYS A 2 42.90 -73.25 52.81
N SER A 3 42.08 -73.20 51.75
CA SER A 3 40.74 -73.73 51.38
C SER A 3 40.57 -73.50 49.85
N SER A 4 40.05 -74.42 49.02
CA SER A 4 38.62 -74.64 48.65
C SER A 4 37.84 -73.37 48.24
N ALA A 5 37.05 -73.30 47.15
CA ALA A 5 36.68 -74.26 46.06
C ALA A 5 36.69 -73.51 44.69
N THR A 6 36.02 -73.79 43.56
CA THR A 6 34.90 -74.66 43.04
C THR A 6 35.07 -74.65 41.48
N LEU A 7 34.72 -75.58 40.57
CA LEU A 7 33.54 -76.46 40.29
C LEU A 7 32.22 -75.67 40.09
N THR A 8 31.31 -75.92 39.14
CA THR A 8 31.12 -76.94 38.05
C THR A 8 30.26 -76.24 36.94
N LYS A 9 30.08 -76.65 35.68
CA LYS A 9 30.20 -77.91 34.90
C LYS A 9 30.85 -77.61 33.53
N CYS A 10 31.22 -78.51 32.61
CA CYS A 10 30.90 -79.91 32.27
C CYS A 10 29.61 -80.23 31.45
N TRP A 11 29.85 -80.52 30.16
CA TRP A 11 29.30 -81.64 29.37
C TRP A 11 27.79 -81.72 29.03
N LEU A 12 27.46 -81.24 27.84
CA LEU A 12 26.81 -81.98 26.73
C LEU A 12 27.49 -81.49 25.42
N GLY A 13 27.74 -82.29 24.38
CA GLY A 13 27.60 -83.75 24.26
C GLY A 13 27.13 -84.24 22.87
N GLN A 14 27.85 -83.91 21.78
CA GLN A 14 27.59 -84.33 20.37
C GLN A 14 28.74 -83.81 19.47
N CYS A 15 29.01 -84.30 18.25
CA CYS A 15 29.01 -85.67 17.69
C CYS A 15 29.82 -85.62 16.36
N PRO A 16 30.74 -86.56 16.04
CA PRO A 16 31.67 -86.36 14.93
C PRO A 16 31.14 -86.90 13.58
N LEU A 17 30.78 -86.00 12.64
CA LEU A 17 30.60 -86.33 11.21
C LEU A 17 30.73 -85.06 10.33
N CYS A 18 31.49 -85.17 9.24
CA CYS A 18 31.46 -84.31 8.05
C CYS A 18 31.41 -82.77 8.23
N LEU A 19 32.47 -82.14 8.73
CA LEU A 19 32.86 -80.80 8.26
C LEU A 19 33.99 -80.92 7.24
N GLY A 20 33.69 -80.63 5.97
CA GLY A 20 34.70 -80.53 4.92
C GLY A 20 35.53 -79.25 5.04
N PHE A 21 36.81 -79.33 4.69
CA PHE A 21 37.71 -78.17 4.67
C PHE A 21 37.30 -77.15 3.58
N ILE A 22 36.50 -76.15 3.96
CA ILE A 22 36.35 -74.93 3.17
C ILE A 22 37.68 -74.17 3.26
N LYS A 23 38.40 -74.04 2.14
CA LYS A 23 39.66 -73.27 2.10
C LYS A 23 39.42 -71.82 2.49
N LYS A 24 40.41 -71.19 3.15
CA LYS A 24 40.35 -69.77 3.52
C LYS A 24 40.01 -68.87 2.32
N ASP A 25 40.59 -69.16 1.16
CA ASP A 25 40.34 -68.48 -0.12
C ASP A 25 38.85 -68.44 -0.49
N VAL A 26 38.10 -69.51 -0.19
CA VAL A 26 36.65 -69.59 -0.45
C VAL A 26 35.84 -68.79 0.58
N VAL A 27 36.29 -68.75 1.85
CA VAL A 27 35.67 -67.91 2.88
C VAL A 27 35.83 -66.43 2.55
N ASP A 28 37.04 -66.02 2.18
CA ASP A 28 37.35 -64.64 1.80
C ASP A 28 36.57 -64.23 0.52
N MET A 29 36.40 -65.15 -0.45
CA MET A 29 35.58 -64.93 -1.65
C MET A 29 34.08 -64.79 -1.33
N VAL A 30 33.53 -65.58 -0.40
CA VAL A 30 32.13 -65.46 0.02
C VAL A 30 31.87 -64.13 0.76
N ILE A 31 32.83 -63.66 1.57
CA ILE A 31 32.73 -62.34 2.23
C ILE A 31 32.75 -61.21 1.19
N ALA A 32 33.64 -61.28 0.19
CA ALA A 32 33.68 -60.31 -0.90
C ALA A 32 32.37 -60.30 -1.72
N LEU A 33 31.75 -61.46 -1.92
CA LEU A 33 30.46 -61.57 -2.61
C LEU A 33 29.30 -60.99 -1.77
N LEU A 34 29.27 -61.20 -0.45
CA LEU A 34 28.24 -60.61 0.43
C LEU A 34 28.26 -59.08 0.44
N LEU A 35 29.45 -58.47 0.44
CA LEU A 35 29.62 -57.00 0.41
C LEU A 35 29.05 -56.36 -0.88
N LEU A 36 28.95 -57.14 -1.96
CA LEU A 36 28.40 -56.71 -3.25
C LEU A 36 26.86 -56.61 -3.29
N PHE A 37 26.15 -57.14 -2.28
CA PHE A 37 24.69 -57.13 -2.20
C PHE A 37 24.11 -56.03 -1.27
N ILE A 38 24.92 -55.08 -0.81
CA ILE A 38 24.45 -53.97 0.03
C ILE A 38 23.90 -52.83 -0.86
N PRO A 39 22.60 -52.49 -0.79
CA PRO A 39 22.03 -51.42 -1.61
C PRO A 39 22.40 -50.03 -1.08
N PHE A 40 23.31 -49.35 -1.76
CA PHE A 40 23.67 -47.95 -1.47
C PHE A 40 22.57 -46.98 -1.96
N THR A 41 21.69 -46.55 -1.07
CA THR A 41 20.69 -45.52 -1.36
C THR A 41 21.30 -44.12 -1.29
N ILE A 42 21.72 -43.56 -2.43
CA ILE A 42 22.22 -42.18 -2.51
C ILE A 42 21.03 -41.20 -2.49
N THR A 43 20.74 -40.62 -1.34
CA THR A 43 19.74 -39.54 -1.22
C THR A 43 20.37 -38.19 -1.55
N ALA A 44 19.98 -37.57 -2.67
CA ALA A 44 20.28 -36.18 -2.92
C ALA A 44 19.52 -35.29 -1.90
N GLN A 45 20.23 -34.36 -1.25
CA GLN A 45 19.62 -33.39 -0.32
C GLN A 45 19.43 -32.06 -1.04
N ASP A 46 18.18 -31.57 -1.07
CA ASP A 46 17.83 -30.31 -1.73
C ASP A 46 17.97 -29.12 -0.75
N ASN A 47 19.16 -28.51 -0.72
CA ASN A 47 19.52 -27.42 0.20
C ASN A 47 19.00 -26.05 -0.29
N VAL A 48 17.68 -25.90 -0.40
CA VAL A 48 17.03 -24.64 -0.82
C VAL A 48 17.00 -23.61 0.32
N THR A 49 18.08 -22.83 0.43
CA THR A 49 18.12 -21.65 1.30
C THR A 49 17.17 -20.56 0.77
N LYS A 50 15.98 -20.43 1.38
CA LYS A 50 15.02 -19.37 1.05
C LYS A 50 15.49 -18.02 1.63
N LEU A 51 16.08 -17.17 0.78
CA LEU A 51 16.42 -15.79 1.14
C LEU A 51 15.16 -14.90 1.07
N PRO A 52 14.65 -14.33 2.18
CA PRO A 52 13.52 -13.42 2.15
C PRO A 52 13.91 -12.05 1.58
N VAL A 53 13.52 -11.76 0.34
CA VAL A 53 13.69 -10.43 -0.26
C VAL A 53 12.55 -9.52 0.20
N ALA A 54 12.84 -8.64 1.17
CA ALA A 54 11.89 -7.63 1.63
C ALA A 54 11.81 -6.45 0.65
N LEU A 55 10.85 -6.49 -0.27
CA LEU A 55 10.53 -5.36 -1.14
C LEU A 55 9.65 -4.36 -0.37
N SER A 56 10.21 -3.19 -0.03
CA SER A 56 9.47 -2.07 0.55
C SER A 56 9.14 -1.03 -0.53
N ILE A 57 7.88 -0.64 -0.61
CA ILE A 57 7.42 0.45 -1.48
C ILE A 57 7.20 1.67 -0.58
N PRO A 58 7.85 2.82 -0.83
CA PRO A 58 7.65 4.01 -0.01
C PRO A 58 6.22 4.55 -0.17
N ALA A 59 5.60 4.95 0.94
CA ALA A 59 4.34 5.67 0.90
C ALA A 59 4.52 7.00 0.12
N LYS A 60 3.62 7.26 -0.83
CA LYS A 60 3.65 8.46 -1.66
C LYS A 60 2.25 8.79 -2.14
N ALA A 61 1.90 10.08 -2.15
CA ALA A 61 0.68 10.57 -2.77
C ALA A 61 0.97 11.77 -3.67
N ASN A 62 0.17 11.91 -4.73
CA ASN A 62 0.22 13.02 -5.66
C ASN A 62 -1.20 13.45 -6.06
N ILE A 63 -1.36 14.75 -6.33
CA ILE A 63 -2.64 15.41 -6.58
C ILE A 63 -2.54 16.29 -7.84
N SER A 64 -3.65 16.40 -8.56
CA SER A 64 -3.80 17.18 -9.78
C SER A 64 -5.23 17.68 -9.93
N LEU A 65 -5.42 18.77 -10.65
CA LEU A 65 -6.73 19.33 -10.98
C LEU A 65 -6.98 19.24 -12.49
N ALA A 66 -8.24 19.09 -12.88
CA ALA A 66 -8.70 19.03 -14.27
C ALA A 66 -10.01 19.81 -14.44
N GLY A 67 -10.15 20.59 -15.51
CA GLY A 67 -11.34 21.39 -15.77
C GLY A 67 -11.12 22.47 -16.83
N SER A 68 -12.20 22.97 -17.43
CA SER A 68 -12.20 24.13 -18.33
C SER A 68 -11.64 25.40 -17.69
N ASP A 69 -11.86 25.56 -16.38
CA ASP A 69 -11.63 26.81 -15.65
C ASP A 69 -10.29 26.81 -14.90
N LEU A 70 -9.35 25.94 -15.30
CA LEU A 70 -8.04 25.82 -14.68
C LEU A 70 -7.19 27.10 -14.83
N LYS A 71 -7.07 27.85 -13.74
CA LYS A 71 -6.09 28.92 -13.54
C LYS A 71 -5.02 28.39 -12.59
N LEU A 72 -4.12 27.57 -13.11
CA LEU A 72 -3.06 26.92 -12.34
C LEU A 72 -1.90 27.87 -12.06
N THR A 73 -1.64 28.14 -10.78
CA THR A 73 -0.40 28.75 -10.32
C THR A 73 0.65 27.64 -10.13
N LEU A 74 1.87 27.82 -10.65
CA LEU A 74 2.92 26.80 -10.60
C LEU A 74 3.26 26.39 -9.16
N VAL A 75 3.07 25.10 -8.84
CA VAL A 75 3.48 24.47 -7.58
C VAL A 75 4.62 23.49 -7.85
N ALA A 76 5.71 23.61 -7.08
CA ALA A 76 6.89 22.76 -7.23
C ALA A 76 6.78 21.40 -6.49
N LYS A 77 5.63 21.09 -5.89
CA LYS A 77 5.35 19.85 -5.16
C LYS A 77 4.31 19.05 -5.92
N ASP A 78 4.40 17.73 -5.83
CA ASP A 78 3.39 16.80 -6.37
C ASP A 78 2.24 16.51 -5.39
N ASN A 79 2.43 16.80 -4.10
CA ASN A 79 1.40 16.64 -3.06
C ASN A 79 0.54 17.90 -2.79
N GLU A 80 0.78 19.00 -3.51
CA GLU A 80 0.08 20.30 -3.37
C GLU A 80 -0.31 20.85 -4.75
N GLN A 81 -1.49 21.44 -4.90
CA GLN A 81 -1.95 22.12 -6.11
C GLN A 81 -2.56 23.49 -5.77
N LYS A 82 -2.48 24.44 -6.70
CA LYS A 82 -3.04 25.80 -6.57
C LYS A 82 -3.92 26.16 -7.76
N GLN A 83 -5.11 26.67 -7.45
CA GLN A 83 -6.10 27.12 -8.41
C GLN A 83 -6.58 28.52 -8.01
N VAL A 84 -6.62 29.44 -8.97
CA VAL A 84 -7.29 30.74 -8.80
C VAL A 84 -8.77 30.59 -9.14
N LEU A 85 -9.67 30.92 -8.20
CA LEU A 85 -11.10 31.03 -8.46
C LEU A 85 -11.49 32.49 -8.72
N THR A 86 -12.48 32.69 -9.58
CA THR A 86 -13.10 34.00 -9.84
C THR A 86 -14.62 33.87 -9.90
N PRO A 87 -15.43 34.93 -9.68
CA PRO A 87 -16.88 34.86 -9.80
C PRO A 87 -17.37 34.21 -11.10
N ASN A 88 -16.69 34.49 -12.21
CA ASN A 88 -16.96 33.93 -13.55
C ASN A 88 -16.60 32.43 -13.73
N SER A 89 -15.97 31.78 -12.76
CA SER A 89 -15.57 30.36 -12.89
C SER A 89 -16.78 29.44 -12.67
N SER A 90 -17.46 29.13 -13.77
CA SER A 90 -18.70 28.34 -13.84
C SER A 90 -18.49 26.88 -14.27
N GLY A 91 -17.27 26.54 -14.71
CA GLY A 91 -16.92 25.23 -15.22
C GLY A 91 -16.70 24.14 -14.18
N THR A 92 -16.69 22.90 -14.64
CA THR A 92 -16.58 21.72 -13.76
C THR A 92 -15.13 21.39 -13.44
N LEU A 93 -14.67 21.80 -12.27
CA LEU A 93 -13.37 21.37 -11.74
C LEU A 93 -13.47 19.95 -11.18
N TRP A 94 -12.44 19.15 -11.41
CA TRP A 94 -12.26 17.79 -10.92
C TRP A 94 -10.91 17.67 -10.21
N ILE A 95 -10.88 16.91 -9.13
CA ILE A 95 -9.66 16.59 -8.38
C ILE A 95 -9.27 15.15 -8.64
N ASN A 96 -8.09 14.92 -9.20
CA ASN A 96 -7.56 13.58 -9.47
C ASN A 96 -6.27 13.35 -8.69
N TYR A 97 -6.10 12.16 -8.12
CA TYR A 97 -4.95 11.81 -7.30
C TYR A 97 -4.59 10.32 -7.42
N SER A 98 -3.36 10.01 -7.01
CA SER A 98 -2.93 8.65 -6.73
C SER A 98 -2.18 8.62 -5.40
N SER A 99 -2.32 7.51 -4.68
CA SER A 99 -1.95 7.36 -3.29
C SER A 99 -1.43 5.94 -3.04
N VAL A 100 -0.33 5.84 -2.31
CA VAL A 100 0.22 4.61 -1.75
C VAL A 100 0.45 4.86 -0.27
N VAL A 101 -0.21 4.09 0.58
CA VAL A 101 -0.14 4.22 2.05
C VAL A 101 0.50 2.98 2.68
N GLU A 102 1.02 3.13 3.90
CA GLU A 102 1.43 2.01 4.74
C GLU A 102 0.19 1.26 5.27
N THR A 103 0.36 -0.02 5.61
CA THR A 103 -0.69 -0.85 6.24
C THR A 103 -1.29 -0.14 7.46
N ASN A 104 -2.63 -0.06 7.50
CA ASN A 104 -3.43 0.62 8.54
C ASN A 104 -3.26 2.15 8.64
N SER A 105 -2.64 2.81 7.64
CA SER A 105 -2.64 4.29 7.52
C SER A 105 -3.57 4.75 6.40
N THR A 106 -3.98 6.03 6.43
CA THR A 106 -4.73 6.67 5.35
C THR A 106 -4.19 8.06 5.07
N ASN A 107 -4.44 8.58 3.88
CA ASN A 107 -4.25 9.97 3.54
C ASN A 107 -5.58 10.74 3.61
N SER A 108 -5.52 12.05 3.56
CA SER A 108 -6.68 12.93 3.35
C SER A 108 -6.28 14.15 2.54
N ILE A 109 -7.23 14.69 1.79
CA ILE A 109 -7.06 15.94 1.03
C ILE A 109 -7.69 17.07 1.82
N PHE A 110 -6.89 18.10 2.04
CA PHE A 110 -7.28 19.34 2.69
C PHE A 110 -7.36 20.47 1.66
N VAL A 111 -8.21 21.46 1.92
CA VAL A 111 -8.31 22.71 1.17
C VAL A 111 -8.13 23.92 2.09
N SER A 112 -7.53 25.00 1.59
CA SER A 112 -7.54 26.31 2.25
C SER A 112 -7.40 27.46 1.25
N LEU A 113 -7.93 28.63 1.59
CA LEU A 113 -7.56 29.88 0.94
C LEU A 113 -6.09 30.22 1.28
N PHE A 114 -5.30 30.67 0.31
CA PHE A 114 -3.91 31.09 0.56
C PHE A 114 -3.84 32.40 1.36
N SER A 115 -4.81 33.29 1.16
CA SER A 115 -4.94 34.55 1.89
C SER A 115 -6.40 34.94 2.06
N ASN A 116 -6.68 35.89 2.95
CA ASN A 116 -8.01 36.47 3.12
C ASN A 116 -8.25 37.61 2.10
N SER A 117 -8.11 37.32 0.79
CA SER A 117 -8.31 38.29 -0.30
C SER A 117 -9.77 38.57 -0.62
N LEU A 118 -10.70 37.76 -0.09
CA LEU A 118 -12.14 37.96 -0.26
C LEU A 118 -12.63 39.16 0.58
N PRO A 119 -13.49 40.04 0.01
CA PRO A 119 -14.28 41.00 0.79
C PRO A 119 -15.10 40.31 1.87
N ALA A 120 -15.35 40.98 3.00
CA ALA A 120 -16.05 40.40 4.16
C ALA A 120 -17.50 39.99 3.85
N GLU A 121 -18.06 40.57 2.78
CA GLU A 121 -19.40 40.37 2.25
C GLU A 121 -19.49 39.13 1.35
N ILE A 122 -18.36 38.52 0.96
CA ILE A 122 -18.27 37.44 -0.03
C ILE A 122 -17.64 36.20 0.60
N SER A 123 -18.31 35.06 0.45
CA SER A 123 -17.81 33.76 0.88
C SER A 123 -17.90 32.74 -0.26
N ILE A 124 -16.95 31.80 -0.32
CA ILE A 124 -16.99 30.69 -1.29
C ILE A 124 -17.40 29.42 -0.56
N LYS A 125 -18.49 28.79 -0.99
CA LYS A 125 -18.82 27.41 -0.59
C LYS A 125 -18.24 26.43 -1.59
N LEU A 126 -17.76 25.29 -1.09
CA LEU A 126 -17.31 24.14 -1.86
C LEU A 126 -18.16 22.92 -1.51
N THR A 127 -18.71 22.28 -2.53
CA THR A 127 -19.31 20.94 -2.46
C THR A 127 -18.43 19.96 -3.23
N ILE A 128 -18.18 18.79 -2.65
CA ILE A 128 -17.39 17.71 -3.25
C ILE A 128 -18.34 16.56 -3.59
N GLY A 129 -18.30 16.08 -4.82
CA GLY A 129 -19.05 14.90 -5.25
C GLY A 129 -18.38 13.59 -4.84
N GLU A 130 -19.07 12.47 -5.04
CA GLU A 130 -18.46 11.14 -4.97
C GLU A 130 -17.38 10.96 -6.05
N ASP A 131 -16.53 9.94 -5.89
CA ASP A 131 -15.60 9.53 -6.95
C ASP A 131 -16.36 9.05 -8.19
N ALA A 132 -15.83 9.37 -9.37
CA ALA A 132 -16.42 8.99 -10.66
C ALA A 132 -16.44 7.45 -10.91
N GLY A 133 -15.81 6.63 -10.07
CA GLY A 133 -15.78 5.17 -10.21
C GLY A 133 -14.90 4.67 -11.36
N LEU A 134 -14.07 5.55 -11.94
CA LEU A 134 -13.18 5.25 -13.07
C LEU A 134 -11.71 5.08 -12.66
N GLY A 135 -11.48 4.81 -11.37
CA GLY A 135 -10.19 4.52 -10.75
C GLY A 135 -10.13 3.10 -10.15
N THR A 136 -9.27 2.90 -9.14
CA THR A 136 -9.28 1.69 -8.31
C THR A 136 -8.69 1.94 -6.92
N GLY A 137 -8.92 1.00 -6.00
CA GLY A 137 -8.51 1.08 -4.60
C GLY A 137 -9.45 1.93 -3.75
N GLN A 138 -9.00 2.28 -2.55
CA GLN A 138 -9.78 3.08 -1.60
C GLN A 138 -9.56 4.57 -1.90
N THR A 139 -10.39 5.13 -2.78
CA THR A 139 -10.35 6.56 -3.15
C THR A 139 -10.67 7.47 -1.96
N GLY A 140 -11.61 7.08 -1.10
CA GLY A 140 -11.97 7.80 0.11
C GLY A 140 -13.39 8.38 0.06
N LEU A 141 -13.75 9.16 1.06
CA LEU A 141 -15.10 9.69 1.27
C LEU A 141 -15.09 11.23 1.24
N PRO A 142 -15.94 11.88 0.42
CA PRO A 142 -16.08 13.34 0.45
C PRO A 142 -16.68 13.80 1.79
N THR A 143 -16.37 15.02 2.21
CA THR A 143 -16.99 15.63 3.38
C THR A 143 -18.21 16.48 2.99
N ASN A 144 -19.05 16.81 3.99
CA ASN A 144 -20.19 17.72 3.80
C ASN A 144 -19.74 19.08 3.23
N PRO A 145 -20.60 19.80 2.48
CA PRO A 145 -20.26 21.11 1.93
C PRO A 145 -19.72 22.09 2.98
N ILE A 146 -18.60 22.75 2.66
CA ILE A 146 -17.91 23.70 3.54
C ILE A 146 -17.92 25.11 2.96
N THR A 147 -17.88 26.12 3.82
CA THR A 147 -17.37 27.44 3.43
C THR A 147 -15.84 27.40 3.51
N LEU A 148 -15.14 27.86 2.48
CA LEU A 148 -13.68 27.93 2.44
C LEU A 148 -13.16 28.99 3.42
N THR A 149 -12.08 28.66 4.13
CA THR A 149 -11.36 29.58 5.03
C THR A 149 -9.86 29.50 4.77
N THR A 150 -9.07 30.35 5.42
CA THR A 150 -7.59 30.28 5.42
C THR A 150 -7.04 29.11 6.26
N PHE A 151 -7.87 28.42 7.04
CA PHE A 151 -7.48 27.23 7.78
C PHE A 151 -7.70 25.96 6.93
N PRO A 152 -6.75 25.00 6.92
CA PRO A 152 -6.93 23.72 6.22
C PRO A 152 -8.14 22.92 6.71
N GLN A 153 -9.10 22.69 5.81
CA GLN A 153 -10.32 21.92 6.05
C GLN A 153 -10.30 20.61 5.24
N PRO A 154 -10.60 19.43 5.83
CA PRO A 154 -10.60 18.17 5.11
C PRO A 154 -11.80 18.10 4.14
N ILE A 155 -11.54 17.76 2.88
CA ILE A 155 -12.55 17.64 1.82
C ILE A 155 -12.75 16.22 1.29
N ILE A 156 -11.72 15.38 1.36
CA ILE A 156 -11.80 13.94 1.06
C ILE A 156 -10.99 13.21 2.14
N THR A 157 -11.60 12.24 2.79
CA THR A 157 -11.05 11.54 3.97
C THR A 157 -10.93 10.03 3.73
N ASN A 158 -10.16 9.34 4.58
CA ASN A 158 -9.96 7.88 4.50
C ASN A 158 -9.45 7.41 3.12
N ILE A 159 -8.50 8.13 2.53
CA ILE A 159 -7.88 7.76 1.25
C ILE A 159 -6.85 6.66 1.53
N GLY A 160 -7.00 5.49 0.92
CA GLY A 160 -6.05 4.38 1.08
C GLY A 160 -4.99 4.37 -0.04
N SER A 161 -4.57 3.17 -0.44
CA SER A 161 -3.82 2.98 -1.68
C SER A 161 -4.80 2.94 -2.85
N CYS A 162 -4.67 3.88 -3.79
CA CYS A 162 -5.64 4.11 -4.87
C CYS A 162 -5.06 4.90 -6.05
N TYR A 163 -5.81 4.93 -7.16
CA TYR A 163 -5.71 6.00 -8.17
C TYR A 163 -7.11 6.33 -8.69
N THR A 164 -7.40 7.60 -8.98
CA THR A 164 -8.70 8.02 -9.53
C THR A 164 -8.71 8.16 -11.07
N GLY A 165 -7.53 8.12 -11.69
CA GLY A 165 -7.31 8.47 -13.10
C GLY A 165 -6.79 9.90 -13.26
N LYS A 166 -6.89 10.46 -14.47
CA LYS A 166 -6.47 11.83 -14.80
C LYS A 166 -7.42 12.46 -15.82
N GLY A 167 -7.76 13.73 -15.65
CA GLY A 167 -8.64 14.50 -16.53
C GLY A 167 -10.02 14.77 -15.91
N GLU A 168 -10.89 15.41 -16.68
CA GLU A 168 -12.29 15.62 -16.30
C GLU A 168 -13.04 14.29 -16.21
N GLY A 169 -14.06 14.21 -15.35
CA GLY A 169 -14.79 12.96 -15.11
C GLY A 169 -13.97 11.87 -14.40
N LYS A 170 -12.90 12.25 -13.69
CA LYS A 170 -12.03 11.36 -12.89
C LYS A 170 -11.90 11.90 -11.48
N GLY A 171 -11.86 11.02 -10.48
CA GLY A 171 -11.86 11.48 -9.09
C GLY A 171 -13.16 12.15 -8.73
N HIS A 172 -13.09 13.15 -7.85
CA HIS A 172 -14.27 13.84 -7.33
C HIS A 172 -14.51 15.13 -8.11
N LYS A 173 -15.78 15.47 -8.33
CA LYS A 173 -16.16 16.78 -8.85
C LYS A 173 -16.13 17.82 -7.74
N LEU A 174 -15.49 18.96 -7.97
CA LEU A 174 -15.50 20.12 -7.09
C LEU A 174 -16.49 21.15 -7.66
N THR A 175 -17.44 21.60 -6.84
CA THR A 175 -18.46 22.57 -7.23
C THR A 175 -18.43 23.76 -6.29
N TYR A 176 -18.17 24.95 -6.83
CA TYR A 176 -18.10 26.20 -6.06
C TYR A 176 -19.42 26.95 -6.10
N SER A 177 -19.67 27.78 -5.10
CA SER A 177 -20.75 28.74 -5.11
C SER A 177 -20.31 29.99 -4.36
N TRP A 178 -20.32 31.13 -5.06
CA TRP A 178 -20.08 32.44 -4.48
C TRP A 178 -21.34 32.89 -3.74
N VAL A 179 -21.22 33.22 -2.46
CA VAL A 179 -22.34 33.51 -1.55
C VAL A 179 -22.11 34.85 -0.88
N LEU A 180 -23.04 35.77 -1.12
CA LEU A 180 -23.10 37.09 -0.50
C LEU A 180 -23.66 37.04 0.92
N ALA A 181 -23.25 38.01 1.74
CA ALA A 181 -23.82 38.24 3.06
C ALA A 181 -25.31 38.68 2.94
N PRO A 182 -26.19 38.36 3.91
CA PRO A 182 -27.66 38.46 3.74
C PRO A 182 -28.25 39.85 3.47
N ASN A 183 -27.45 40.91 3.62
CA ASN A 183 -27.88 42.31 3.42
C ASN A 183 -27.52 42.85 2.03
N TYR A 184 -26.97 42.02 1.14
CA TYR A 184 -26.51 42.40 -0.20
C TYR A 184 -27.29 41.70 -1.30
N ASP A 185 -27.73 42.49 -2.28
CA ASP A 185 -28.46 42.03 -3.45
C ASP A 185 -27.47 41.52 -4.52
N PRO A 186 -27.59 40.28 -5.03
CA PRO A 186 -26.72 39.75 -6.07
C PRO A 186 -26.81 40.51 -7.39
N ASP A 187 -27.99 41.03 -7.74
CA ASP A 187 -28.22 41.71 -9.02
C ASP A 187 -27.60 43.12 -9.04
N LEU A 188 -27.47 43.74 -7.85
CA LEU A 188 -26.81 45.05 -7.69
C LEU A 188 -25.28 44.98 -7.65
N LEU A 189 -24.70 43.89 -7.14
CA LEU A 189 -23.25 43.79 -6.97
C LEU A 189 -22.49 43.31 -8.22
N GLN A 190 -23.19 42.75 -9.23
CA GLN A 190 -22.61 42.28 -10.49
C GLN A 190 -21.28 41.54 -10.28
N LEU A 191 -21.31 40.45 -9.49
CA LEU A 191 -20.11 39.76 -9.01
C LEU A 191 -19.15 39.38 -10.15
N GLU A 192 -19.70 39.08 -11.32
CA GLU A 192 -19.01 38.76 -12.59
C GLU A 192 -18.13 39.90 -13.15
N ALA A 193 -18.50 41.16 -12.87
CA ALA A 193 -17.72 42.34 -13.26
C ALA A 193 -16.58 42.65 -12.26
N LEU A 194 -16.71 42.20 -11.00
CA LEU A 194 -15.70 42.42 -9.97
C LEU A 194 -14.44 41.59 -10.26
N GLN A 195 -13.29 42.24 -10.34
CA GLN A 195 -11.99 41.61 -10.59
C GLN A 195 -11.42 40.95 -9.31
N ILE A 196 -12.22 40.08 -8.69
CA ILE A 196 -11.89 39.36 -7.46
C ILE A 196 -11.30 38.00 -7.83
N GLU A 197 -10.09 37.74 -7.35
CA GLU A 197 -9.40 36.46 -7.49
C GLU A 197 -9.12 35.85 -6.12
N ALA A 198 -9.36 34.54 -5.98
CA ALA A 198 -9.17 33.78 -4.74
C ALA A 198 -8.25 32.58 -4.98
N ASP A 199 -7.02 32.66 -4.46
CA ASP A 199 -6.06 31.56 -4.45
C ASP A 199 -6.53 30.45 -3.50
N VAL A 200 -6.78 29.26 -4.05
CA VAL A 200 -7.13 28.06 -3.26
C VAL A 200 -6.03 27.00 -3.39
N ILE A 201 -5.57 26.49 -2.24
CA ILE A 201 -4.57 25.44 -2.10
C ILE A 201 -5.29 24.12 -1.79
N TYR A 202 -4.87 23.05 -2.46
CA TYR A 202 -5.26 21.67 -2.17
C TYR A 202 -4.00 20.88 -1.81
N THR A 203 -4.03 20.12 -0.72
CA THR A 203 -2.86 19.33 -0.27
C THR A 203 -3.30 17.94 0.14
N ILE A 204 -2.64 16.91 -0.38
CA ILE A 204 -2.78 15.53 0.12
C ILE A 204 -1.72 15.26 1.19
N VAL A 205 -2.18 14.76 2.35
CA VAL A 205 -1.41 14.61 3.59
C VAL A 205 -1.67 13.23 4.18
N LYS A 206 -0.67 12.64 4.84
CA LYS A 206 -0.81 11.38 5.61
C LYS A 206 -1.38 11.66 6.99
N ASN A 207 -2.37 10.86 7.39
CA ASN A 207 -2.93 10.81 8.74
C ASN A 207 -2.20 9.77 9.61
#